data_AF-A0A2T0KXD1-F1
#
_entry.id   AF-A0A2T0KXD1-F1
#
_cell.length_a   1.000
_cell.length_b   1.000
_cell.length_c   1.000
_cell.angle_alpha   90.00
_cell.angle_beta   90.00
_cell.angle_gamma   90.00
#
_symmetry.space_group_name_H-M   'P 1'
#
loop_
_entity.id
_entity.type
_entity.pdbx_description
1 polymer ?
#
loop_
_entity_poly.entity_id
_entity_poly.type
_entity_poly.pdbx_seq_one_letter_code
_entity_poly.pdbx_strand_id
1 'polypeptide(L)' 'MASHDYLKKTLTARVYDVARETELERAPNLSARLRNPVYLKR' A
#
# COMPACT_ATOMS: atom_id res chain seq x y z
N MET A 1 7.25 -9.87 -23.13
CA MET A 1 6.39 -8.89 -22.43
C MET A 1 7.17 -8.39 -21.23
N ALA A 2 7.76 -7.21 -21.33
CA ALA A 2 8.76 -6.73 -20.38
C ALA A 2 8.08 -6.31 -19.08
N SER A 3 8.35 -7.04 -17.99
CA SER A 3 8.00 -6.72 -16.59
C SER A 3 8.25 -5.23 -16.23
N HIS A 4 9.19 -4.58 -16.92
CA HIS A 4 9.61 -3.20 -16.71
C HIS A 4 8.62 -2.12 -17.18
N ASP A 5 7.69 -2.42 -18.10
CA ASP A 5 6.78 -1.38 -18.63
C ASP A 5 5.76 -0.92 -17.58
N TYR A 6 5.24 -1.85 -16.77
CA TYR A 6 4.34 -1.50 -15.68
C TYR A 6 5.07 -0.80 -14.54
N LEU A 7 6.31 -1.24 -14.21
CA LEU A 7 7.12 -0.55 -13.22
C LEU A 7 7.34 0.92 -13.60
N LYS A 8 7.70 1.19 -14.86
CA LYS A 8 7.87 2.56 -15.36
C LYS A 8 6.58 3.35 -15.23
N LYS A 9 5.44 2.78 -15.66
CA LYS A 9 4.12 3.43 -15.54
C LYS A 9 3.75 3.75 -14.10
N THR A 10 3.96 2.83 -13.15
CA THR A 10 3.65 3.02 -11.73
C THR A 10 4.49 4.15 -11.13
N LEU A 11 5.79 4.17 -11.40
CA LEU A 11 6.71 5.16 -10.84
C LEU A 11 6.50 6.57 -11.42
N THR A 12 6.04 6.69 -12.68
CA THR A 12 5.84 7.99 -13.33
C THR A 12 4.40 8.50 -13.29
N ALA A 13 3.47 7.77 -12.68
CA ALA A 13 2.07 8.17 -12.63
C ALA A 13 1.88 9.38 -11.71
N ARG A 14 1.14 10.39 -12.19
CA ARG A 14 0.80 11.60 -11.43
C ARG A 14 -0.45 11.41 -10.55
N VAL A 15 -0.44 10.36 -9.74
CA VAL A 15 -1.59 10.03 -8.88
C VAL A 15 -1.79 11.05 -7.76
N TYR A 16 -0.70 11.66 -7.29
CA TYR A 16 -0.71 12.60 -6.17
C TYR A 16 -1.22 14.00 -6.51
N ASP A 17 -1.50 14.27 -7.79
CA ASP A 17 -2.18 15.50 -8.20
C ASP A 17 -3.61 15.56 -7.59
N VAL A 18 -4.19 14.39 -7.25
CA VAL A 18 -5.54 14.26 -6.67
C VAL A 18 -5.56 13.36 -5.44
N ALA A 19 -4.81 12.26 -5.46
CA ALA A 19 -4.74 11.32 -4.35
C ALA A 19 -3.70 11.75 -3.31
N ARG A 20 -3.84 11.22 -2.09
CA ARG A 20 -2.82 11.31 -1.05
C ARG A 20 -2.37 9.91 -0.67
N GLU A 21 -1.14 9.80 -0.15
CA GLU A 21 -0.76 8.57 0.52
C GLU A 21 -1.62 8.39 1.77
N THR A 22 -2.28 7.24 1.86
CA THR A 22 -3.11 6.90 3.02
C THR A 22 -2.30 6.21 4.10
N GLU A 23 -2.77 6.29 5.34
CA GLU A 23 -2.04 5.75 6.49
C GLU A 23 -1.97 4.21 6.45
N LEU A 24 -0.85 3.67 6.93
CA LEU A 24 -0.69 2.25 7.20
C LEU A 24 -0.81 2.03 8.71
N GLU A 25 -2.01 1.68 9.16
CA GLU A 25 -2.32 1.58 10.58
C GLU A 25 -2.11 0.16 11.09
N ARG A 26 -1.48 0.02 12.25
CA ARG A 26 -1.39 -1.29 12.93
C ARG A 26 -2.75 -1.65 13.55
N ALA A 27 -3.23 -2.87 13.31
CA ALA A 27 -4.47 -3.38 13.89
C ALA A 27 -4.17 -4.26 15.12
N PRO A 28 -4.12 -3.72 16.36
CA PRO A 28 -3.65 -4.46 17.53
C PRO A 28 -4.50 -5.68 17.87
N ASN A 29 -5.83 -5.55 17.85
CA ASN A 29 -6.75 -6.64 18.20
C ASN A 29 -6.66 -7.79 17.20
N LEU A 30 -6.63 -7.47 15.90
CA LEU A 30 -6.51 -8.48 14.86
C LEU A 30 -5.13 -9.14 14.88
N SER A 31 -4.08 -8.35 15.13
CA SER A 31 -2.72 -8.87 15.26
C SER A 31 -2.59 -9.86 16.42
N ALA A 32 -3.17 -9.52 17.58
CA ALA A 32 -3.20 -10.40 18.74
C ALA A 32 -3.98 -11.70 18.44
N ARG A 33 -5.16 -11.57 17.82
CA ARG A 33 -6.02 -12.72 17.47
C ARG A 33 -5.34 -13.70 16.50
N LEU A 34 -4.65 -13.17 15.49
CA LEU A 34 -4.00 -13.98 14.46
C LEU A 34 -2.55 -14.35 14.81
N ARG A 35 -2.02 -13.85 15.94
CA ARG A 35 -0.61 -13.96 16.33
C ARG A 35 0.35 -13.56 15.21
N ASN A 36 -0.02 -12.52 14.46
CA ASN A 36 0.77 -11.99 13.34
C ASN A 36 0.63 -10.47 13.30
N PRO A 37 1.65 -9.68 12.90
CA PRO A 37 1.49 -8.26 12.67
C PRO A 37 0.53 -8.00 11.51
N VAL A 38 -0.62 -7.39 11.79
CA VAL A 38 -1.60 -7.00 10.78
C VAL A 38 -1.67 -5.49 10.69
N TYR A 39 -1.57 -5.00 9.47
CA TYR A 39 -1.67 -3.57 9.13
C TYR A 39 -2.79 -3.36 8.12
N LEU A 40 -3.46 -2.21 8.22
CA LEU A 40 -4.53 -1.79 7.33
C LEU A 40 -4.07 -0.57 6.55
N LYS A 41 -4.13 -0.63 5.22
CA LYS A 41 -3.97 0.55 4.36
C LYS A 41 -5.34 1.21 4.22
N ARG A 42 -5.46 2.44 4.73
CA ARG A 42 -6.74 3.19 4.74
C ARG A 42 -7.06 3.85 3.41
#